data_AF-A0A938RAQ8-F1
#
_entry.id   AF-A0A938RAQ8-F1
#
_cell.length_a   1.000
_cell.length_b   1.000
_cell.length_c   1.000
_cell.angle_alpha   90.00
_cell.angle_beta   90.00
_cell.angle_gamma   90.00
#
_symmetry.space_group_name_H-M   'P 1'
#
loop_
_entity.id
_entity.type
_entity.pdbx_description
1 polymer ?
#
loop_
_entity_poly.entity_id
_entity_poly.type
_entity_poly.pdbx_seq_one_letter_code
_entity_poly.pdbx_strand_id
1 'polypeptide(L)'
;MKNNLRIFKKYGILVLDDDGLVRRLKRIPNRKTGETFKQWKKRIFGEDVEGLMVYAPYEPSPNTRMSTLAKEGGSTYLIRVLKNYRLMAEGEAEEALEEAREKLNEKFNTVPMELLEEIFEENKKKLETPVVDFLKRYIERGERNVSTREILSGLIKTYNKAVSEYRKAYSEYKRYEDLYRGLLRDQNKSR
;
A
#
# COMPACT_ATOMS: atom_id res chain seq x y z
N MET A 1 -9.36 -19.64 -20.62
CA MET A 1 -9.85 -21.00 -20.29
C MET A 1 -11.15 -20.87 -19.50
N LYS A 2 -12.15 -21.74 -19.73
CA LYS A 2 -13.42 -21.71 -18.99
C LYS A 2 -13.31 -22.66 -17.79
N ASN A 3 -12.99 -22.11 -16.62
CA ASN A 3 -12.93 -22.91 -15.39
C ASN A 3 -14.34 -23.40 -15.03
N ASN A 4 -14.54 -24.71 -14.97
CA ASN A 4 -15.84 -25.28 -14.63
C ASN A 4 -15.88 -25.61 -13.14
N LEU A 5 -16.65 -24.82 -12.39
CA LEU A 5 -16.87 -25.04 -10.97
C LEU A 5 -18.14 -25.89 -10.76
N ARG A 6 -18.02 -26.96 -9.97
CA ARG A 6 -19.19 -27.73 -9.53
C ARG A 6 -19.06 -28.20 -8.09
N ILE A 7 -20.14 -28.02 -7.34
CA ILE A 7 -20.22 -28.45 -5.94
C ILE A 7 -20.82 -29.85 -5.85
N PHE A 8 -20.06 -30.78 -5.29
CA PHE A 8 -20.51 -32.10 -4.91
C PHE A 8 -21.10 -32.10 -3.51
N LYS A 9 -22.34 -31.62 -3.41
CA LYS A 9 -23.09 -31.44 -2.14
C LYS A 9 -23.08 -32.68 -1.24
N LYS A 10 -23.07 -33.89 -1.81
CA LYS A 10 -23.06 -35.15 -1.04
C LYS A 10 -21.78 -35.37 -0.23
N TYR A 11 -20.68 -34.78 -0.66
CA TYR A 11 -19.35 -34.95 -0.07
C TYR A 11 -18.76 -33.63 0.44
N GLY A 12 -19.46 -32.51 0.27
CA GLY A 12 -18.95 -31.18 0.65
C GLY A 12 -17.80 -30.70 -0.23
N ILE A 13 -17.63 -31.26 -1.42
CA ILE A 13 -16.44 -31.03 -2.24
C ILE A 13 -16.74 -30.01 -3.33
N LEU A 14 -15.94 -28.96 -3.48
CA LEU A 14 -15.92 -28.12 -4.68
C LEU A 14 -14.87 -28.67 -5.65
N VAL A 15 -15.23 -28.85 -6.90
CA VAL A 15 -14.31 -29.28 -7.95
C VAL A 15 -14.16 -28.16 -8.96
N LEU A 16 -12.92 -27.74 -9.18
CA LEU A 16 -12.49 -26.93 -10.32
C LEU A 16 -11.93 -27.89 -11.37
N ASP A 17 -12.44 -27.76 -12.58
CA ASP A 17 -12.14 -28.66 -13.68
C ASP A 17 -11.96 -27.84 -14.95
N ASP A 18 -10.72 -27.79 -15.41
CA ASP A 18 -10.31 -27.01 -16.58
C ASP A 18 -10.71 -27.69 -17.90
N ASP A 19 -10.86 -29.02 -17.88
CA ASP A 19 -11.17 -29.86 -19.06
C ASP A 19 -12.68 -30.13 -19.24
N GLY A 20 -13.51 -29.74 -18.28
CA GLY A 20 -14.96 -29.91 -18.34
C GLY A 20 -15.43 -31.37 -18.15
N LEU A 21 -14.59 -32.25 -17.63
CA LEU A 21 -14.92 -33.64 -17.22
C LEU A 21 -16.11 -33.69 -16.24
N VAL A 22 -16.14 -32.78 -15.29
CA VAL A 22 -17.14 -32.67 -14.23
C VAL A 22 -18.48 -32.22 -14.78
N ARG A 23 -18.54 -31.45 -15.90
CA ARG A 23 -19.80 -31.12 -16.57
C ARG A 23 -20.48 -32.34 -17.18
N ARG A 24 -19.71 -33.33 -17.63
CA ARG A 24 -20.24 -34.55 -18.28
C ARG A 24 -20.92 -35.50 -17.30
N LEU A 25 -20.65 -35.38 -16.00
CA LEU A 25 -21.28 -36.19 -14.97
C LEU A 25 -22.74 -35.80 -14.76
N LYS A 26 -23.71 -36.60 -15.24
CA LYS A 26 -25.14 -36.35 -14.94
C LYS A 26 -25.43 -36.36 -13.43
N ARG A 27 -24.77 -37.25 -12.69
CA ARG A 27 -24.89 -37.39 -11.23
C ARG A 27 -23.53 -37.67 -10.61
N ILE A 28 -23.34 -37.22 -9.37
CA ILE A 28 -22.15 -37.53 -8.59
C ILE A 28 -22.18 -39.04 -8.24
N PRO A 29 -21.19 -39.83 -8.69
CA PRO A 29 -21.15 -41.25 -8.42
C PRO A 29 -21.05 -41.55 -6.92
N ASN A 30 -21.73 -42.61 -6.47
CA ASN A 30 -21.68 -43.06 -5.09
C ASN A 30 -20.28 -43.56 -4.69
N ARG A 31 -19.98 -43.49 -3.39
CA ARG A 31 -18.80 -44.09 -2.78
C ARG A 31 -18.98 -45.60 -2.71
N LYS A 32 -17.89 -46.35 -2.87
CA LYS A 32 -17.82 -47.77 -2.46
C LYS A 32 -17.47 -47.87 -0.97
N THR A 33 -17.78 -49.02 -0.36
CA THR A 33 -17.47 -49.26 1.06
C THR A 33 -15.95 -49.24 1.28
N GLY A 34 -15.48 -48.48 2.27
CA GLY A 34 -14.06 -48.36 2.60
C GLY A 34 -13.23 -47.51 1.63
N GLU A 35 -13.83 -46.97 0.58
CA GLU A 35 -13.13 -46.23 -0.47
C GLU A 35 -12.48 -44.94 0.06
N THR A 36 -11.20 -44.76 -0.25
CA THR A 36 -10.47 -43.51 0.02
C THR A 36 -10.72 -42.48 -1.07
N PHE A 37 -10.40 -41.22 -0.78
CA PHE A 37 -10.52 -40.13 -1.75
C PHE A 37 -9.67 -40.36 -2.99
N LYS A 38 -8.43 -40.84 -2.86
CA LYS A 38 -7.58 -41.20 -4.01
C LYS A 38 -8.21 -42.29 -4.88
N GLN A 39 -8.74 -43.34 -4.25
CA GLN A 39 -9.39 -44.45 -4.96
C GLN A 39 -10.66 -43.99 -5.68
N TRP A 40 -11.45 -43.15 -5.01
CA TRP A 40 -12.64 -42.55 -5.60
C TRP A 40 -12.28 -41.63 -6.78
N LYS A 41 -11.31 -40.72 -6.61
CA LYS A 41 -10.83 -39.81 -7.68
C LYS A 41 -10.36 -40.61 -8.90
N LYS A 42 -9.50 -41.61 -8.68
CA LYS A 42 -9.00 -42.49 -9.76
C LYS A 42 -10.13 -43.22 -10.48
N ARG A 43 -11.13 -43.71 -9.75
CA ARG A 43 -12.27 -44.42 -10.35
C ARG A 43 -13.21 -43.51 -11.15
N ILE A 44 -13.41 -42.27 -10.71
CA ILE A 44 -14.36 -41.35 -11.36
C ILE A 44 -13.71 -40.63 -12.53
N PHE A 45 -12.45 -40.24 -12.41
CA PHE A 45 -11.79 -39.35 -13.35
C PHE A 45 -10.61 -39.99 -14.11
N GLY A 46 -10.10 -41.15 -13.69
CA GLY A 46 -8.91 -41.79 -14.27
C GLY A 46 -7.62 -41.51 -13.47
N GLU A 47 -6.50 -42.07 -13.94
CA GLU A 47 -5.17 -41.76 -13.40
C GLU A 47 -4.70 -40.39 -13.88
N ASP A 48 -4.11 -39.59 -12.97
CA ASP A 48 -3.52 -38.26 -13.21
C ASP A 48 -4.33 -37.31 -14.10
N VAL A 49 -5.47 -36.86 -13.58
CA VAL A 49 -6.14 -35.67 -14.11
C VAL A 49 -5.42 -34.43 -13.58
N GLU A 50 -4.37 -34.01 -14.27
CA GLU A 50 -3.79 -32.67 -14.14
C GLU A 50 -4.90 -31.65 -14.47
N GLY A 51 -5.21 -30.74 -13.54
CA GLY A 51 -6.29 -29.75 -13.70
C GLY A 51 -7.58 -30.02 -12.93
N LEU A 52 -7.70 -31.14 -12.20
CA LEU A 52 -8.80 -31.38 -11.27
C LEU A 52 -8.42 -30.96 -9.84
N MET A 53 -8.60 -29.68 -9.52
CA MET A 53 -8.38 -29.14 -8.18
C MET A 53 -9.63 -29.32 -7.33
N VAL A 54 -9.45 -29.97 -6.18
CA VAL A 54 -10.54 -30.34 -5.28
C VAL A 54 -10.48 -29.48 -4.03
N TYR A 55 -11.32 -28.45 -4.01
CA TYR A 55 -11.43 -27.50 -2.92
C TYR A 55 -12.44 -28.00 -1.88
N ALA A 56 -11.90 -28.52 -0.81
CA ALA A 56 -12.44 -28.36 0.52
C ALA A 56 -11.66 -27.18 1.17
N PRO A 57 -12.08 -26.58 2.30
CA PRO A 57 -11.28 -25.62 3.10
C PRO A 57 -9.82 -26.04 3.30
N TYR A 58 -9.53 -27.33 3.15
CA TYR A 58 -8.22 -27.92 2.91
C TYR A 58 -8.37 -29.01 1.84
N GLU A 59 -7.36 -29.25 1.00
CA GLU A 59 -7.39 -30.39 0.08
C GLU A 59 -7.48 -31.71 0.89
N PRO A 60 -8.47 -32.59 0.63
CA PRO A 60 -8.57 -33.84 1.38
C PRO A 60 -7.35 -34.70 1.13
N SER A 61 -6.70 -35.18 2.21
CA SER A 61 -5.61 -36.14 2.09
C SER A 61 -6.02 -37.33 1.21
N PRO A 62 -5.14 -37.85 0.33
CA PRO A 62 -5.41 -39.02 -0.52
C PRO A 62 -5.98 -40.24 0.22
N ASN A 63 -5.63 -40.37 1.51
CA ASN A 63 -6.04 -41.48 2.38
C ASN A 63 -7.36 -41.23 3.14
N THR A 64 -7.94 -40.03 3.05
CA THR A 64 -9.21 -39.70 3.70
C THR A 64 -10.33 -40.59 3.16
N ARG A 65 -11.11 -41.22 4.05
CA ARG A 65 -12.24 -42.05 3.64
C ARG A 65 -13.38 -41.20 3.07
N MET A 66 -14.00 -41.65 1.97
CA MET A 66 -15.21 -41.03 1.41
C MET A 66 -16.39 -41.05 2.40
N SER A 67 -16.33 -41.93 3.41
CA SER A 67 -17.30 -41.92 4.50
C SER A 67 -17.20 -40.71 5.41
N THR A 68 -15.98 -40.27 5.66
CA THR A 68 -15.67 -39.08 6.47
C THR A 68 -16.12 -37.84 5.72
N LEU A 69 -15.75 -37.73 4.44
CA LEU A 69 -16.17 -36.62 3.56
C LEU A 69 -17.70 -36.51 3.42
N ALA A 70 -18.42 -37.63 3.35
CA ALA A 70 -19.87 -37.59 3.28
C ALA A 70 -20.56 -37.18 4.61
N LYS A 71 -19.92 -37.46 5.75
CA LYS A 71 -20.40 -36.99 7.06
C LYS A 71 -20.13 -35.51 7.24
N GLU A 72 -18.97 -35.06 6.76
CA GLU A 72 -18.58 -33.66 6.80
C GLU A 72 -19.39 -32.85 5.79
N GLY A 73 -19.64 -33.35 4.59
CA GLY A 73 -20.28 -32.63 3.48
C GLY A 73 -21.74 -32.17 3.65
N GLY A 74 -22.31 -32.27 4.85
CA GLY A 74 -23.60 -31.65 5.18
C GLY A 74 -23.56 -30.12 5.15
N SER A 75 -24.74 -29.50 5.29
CA SER A 75 -24.92 -28.03 5.32
C SER A 75 -24.00 -27.33 6.33
N THR A 76 -23.70 -27.98 7.46
CA THR A 76 -22.80 -27.48 8.51
C THR A 76 -21.39 -27.19 8.00
N TYR A 77 -20.88 -27.98 7.06
CA TYR A 77 -19.56 -27.78 6.49
C TYR A 77 -19.53 -26.65 5.50
N LEU A 78 -20.50 -26.58 4.58
CA LEU A 78 -20.63 -25.43 3.67
C LEU A 78 -20.74 -24.11 4.44
N ILE A 79 -21.46 -24.10 5.57
CA ILE A 79 -21.52 -22.93 6.46
C ILE A 79 -20.14 -22.59 7.04
N ARG A 80 -19.34 -23.58 7.44
CA ARG A 80 -17.97 -23.36 7.96
C ARG A 80 -17.02 -22.85 6.87
N VAL A 81 -17.12 -23.38 5.65
CA VAL A 81 -16.35 -22.89 4.49
C VAL A 81 -16.68 -21.44 4.16
N LEU A 82 -17.97 -21.10 4.11
CA LEU A 82 -18.42 -19.74 3.83
C LEU A 82 -18.00 -18.75 4.92
N LYS A 83 -18.01 -19.17 6.20
CA LYS A 83 -17.50 -18.36 7.31
C LYS A 83 -15.99 -18.11 7.20
N ASN A 84 -15.20 -19.15 6.88
CA ASN A 84 -13.76 -19.00 6.71
C ASN A 84 -13.40 -18.15 5.49
N TYR A 85 -14.12 -18.32 4.37
CA TYR A 85 -13.94 -17.47 3.19
C TYR A 85 -14.28 -16.01 3.49
N ARG A 86 -15.31 -15.75 4.29
CA ARG A 86 -15.65 -14.40 4.75
C ARG A 86 -14.53 -13.80 5.61
N LEU A 87 -13.97 -14.57 6.55
CA LEU A 87 -12.84 -14.12 7.38
C LEU A 87 -11.58 -13.84 6.56
N MET A 88 -11.29 -14.67 5.55
CA MET A 88 -10.15 -14.45 4.64
C MET A 88 -10.38 -13.22 3.76
N ALA A 89 -11.58 -13.05 3.20
CA ALA A 89 -11.92 -11.87 2.40
C ALA A 89 -11.94 -10.59 3.25
N GLU A 90 -12.36 -10.66 4.52
CA GLU A 90 -12.26 -9.56 5.48
C GLU A 90 -10.79 -9.22 5.77
N GLY A 91 -9.92 -10.21 5.98
CA GLY A 91 -8.48 -10.02 6.18
C GLY A 91 -7.75 -9.45 4.96
N GLU A 92 -8.02 -9.97 3.76
CA GLU A 92 -7.48 -9.45 2.49
C GLU A 92 -7.98 -8.02 2.20
N ALA A 93 -9.23 -7.72 2.53
CA ALA A 93 -9.77 -6.37 2.42
C ALA A 93 -9.11 -5.41 3.42
N GLU A 94 -8.81 -5.87 4.63
CA GLU A 94 -8.12 -5.09 5.66
C GLU A 94 -6.66 -4.82 5.26
N GLU A 95 -5.94 -5.81 4.75
CA GLU A 95 -4.58 -5.67 4.21
C GLU A 95 -4.54 -4.73 3.00
N ALA A 96 -5.50 -4.85 2.07
CA ALA A 96 -5.62 -3.93 0.94
C ALA A 96 -5.96 -2.49 1.38
N LEU A 97 -6.74 -2.32 2.45
CA LEU A 97 -7.03 -1.02 3.05
C LEU A 97 -5.81 -0.44 3.76
N GLU A 98 -5.02 -1.26 4.45
CA GLU A 98 -3.76 -0.87 5.10
C GLU A 98 -2.75 -0.39 4.05
N GLU A 99 -2.52 -1.17 2.99
CA GLU A 99 -1.64 -0.76 1.88
C GLU A 99 -2.14 0.52 1.19
N ALA A 100 -3.46 0.64 0.98
CA ALA A 100 -4.04 1.84 0.38
C ALA A 100 -3.86 3.05 1.31
N ARG A 101 -3.98 2.87 2.62
CA ARG A 101 -3.70 3.92 3.61
C ARG A 101 -2.23 4.31 3.60
N GLU A 102 -1.29 3.37 3.57
CA GLU A 102 0.13 3.68 3.48
C GLU A 102 0.47 4.44 2.20
N LYS A 103 -0.01 3.99 1.04
CA LYS A 103 0.17 4.68 -0.25
C LYS A 103 -0.46 6.08 -0.25
N LEU A 104 -1.62 6.26 0.38
CA LEU A 104 -2.24 7.59 0.54
C LEU A 104 -1.42 8.47 1.50
N ASN A 105 -0.94 7.89 2.60
CA ASN A 105 -0.15 8.60 3.60
C ASN A 105 1.19 9.08 3.02
N GLU A 106 1.85 8.26 2.20
CA GLU A 106 3.02 8.67 1.41
C GLU A 106 2.67 9.79 0.43
N LYS A 107 1.59 9.65 -0.35
CA LYS A 107 1.16 10.67 -1.33
C LYS A 107 0.79 12.02 -0.70
N PHE A 108 0.19 12.02 0.50
CA PHE A 108 -0.25 13.26 1.15
C PHE A 108 0.83 13.92 2.00
N ASN A 109 1.77 13.14 2.56
CA ASN A 109 2.80 13.68 3.45
C ASN A 109 4.15 13.88 2.79
N THR A 110 4.29 13.53 1.52
CA THR A 110 5.54 13.71 0.79
C THR A 110 5.32 14.44 -0.53
N VAL A 111 6.37 15.12 -0.98
CA VAL A 111 6.46 15.78 -2.28
C VAL A 111 7.44 14.97 -3.13
N PRO A 112 7.04 14.54 -4.34
CA PRO A 112 7.97 13.91 -5.28
C PRO A 112 9.14 14.85 -5.59
N MET A 113 10.36 14.32 -5.63
CA MET A 113 11.56 15.12 -5.89
C MET A 113 11.47 15.85 -7.25
N GLU A 114 10.94 15.17 -8.26
CA GLU A 114 10.74 15.71 -9.62
C GLU A 114 9.93 17.02 -9.59
N LEU A 115 8.86 17.07 -8.79
CA LEU A 115 8.04 18.26 -8.63
C LEU A 115 8.78 19.37 -7.87
N LEU A 116 9.59 19.00 -6.87
CA LEU A 116 10.41 19.96 -6.12
C LEU A 116 11.49 20.59 -7.00
N GLU A 117 12.12 19.81 -7.88
CA GLU A 117 13.10 20.26 -8.87
C GLU A 117 12.46 21.17 -9.93
N GLU A 118 11.26 20.82 -10.41
CA GLU A 118 10.49 21.65 -11.33
C GLU A 118 10.20 23.03 -10.71
N ILE A 119 9.62 23.05 -9.51
CA ILE A 119 9.34 24.29 -8.77
C ILE A 119 10.63 25.10 -8.54
N PHE A 120 11.73 24.43 -8.21
CA PHE A 120 13.01 25.08 -8.00
C PHE A 120 13.53 25.75 -9.29
N GLU A 121 13.57 25.04 -10.41
CA GLU A 121 14.08 25.58 -11.68
C GLU A 121 13.20 26.70 -12.25
N GLU A 122 11.86 26.58 -12.13
CA GLU A 122 10.92 27.63 -12.54
C GLU A 122 11.13 28.94 -11.78
N ASN A 123 11.47 28.85 -10.50
CA ASN A 123 11.56 30.01 -9.62
C ASN A 123 13.00 30.47 -9.36
N LYS A 124 14.01 29.70 -9.76
CA LYS A 124 15.44 29.89 -9.46
C LYS A 124 15.95 31.32 -9.62
N LYS A 125 15.50 32.03 -10.66
CA LYS A 125 15.92 33.42 -10.96
C LYS A 125 15.28 34.48 -10.06
N LYS A 126 14.20 34.11 -9.34
CA LYS A 126 13.43 34.97 -8.44
C LYS A 126 13.68 34.65 -6.97
N LEU A 127 14.36 33.55 -6.68
CA LEU A 127 14.66 33.12 -5.32
C LEU A 127 15.90 33.84 -4.79
N GLU A 128 15.79 34.36 -3.59
CA GLU A 128 16.93 34.87 -2.82
C GLU A 128 17.87 33.71 -2.44
N THR A 129 19.18 33.99 -2.37
CA THR A 129 20.23 33.00 -2.08
C THR A 129 19.90 32.06 -0.90
N PRO A 130 19.38 32.55 0.25
CA PRO A 130 19.07 31.66 1.37
C PRO A 130 17.98 30.61 1.06
N VAL A 131 17.04 30.94 0.18
CA VAL A 131 15.97 30.01 -0.26
C VAL A 131 16.52 29.03 -1.29
N VAL A 132 17.41 29.48 -2.17
CA VAL A 132 18.14 28.60 -3.11
C VAL A 132 18.95 27.56 -2.34
N ASP A 133 19.75 27.99 -1.37
CA ASP A 133 20.57 27.10 -0.53
C ASP A 133 19.69 26.16 0.29
N PHE A 134 18.53 26.62 0.74
CA PHE A 134 17.56 25.79 1.44
C PHE A 134 17.06 24.64 0.56
N LEU A 135 16.54 24.94 -0.64
CA LEU A 135 15.98 23.93 -1.54
C LEU A 135 17.04 22.98 -2.09
N LYS A 136 18.23 23.49 -2.43
CA LYS A 136 19.36 22.65 -2.89
C LYS A 136 19.72 21.55 -1.90
N ARG A 137 19.70 21.83 -0.59
CA ARG A 137 20.00 20.81 0.44
C ARG A 137 19.02 19.64 0.46
N TYR A 138 17.81 19.79 -0.08
CA TYR A 138 16.87 18.67 -0.23
C TYR A 138 17.09 17.95 -1.55
N ILE A 139 17.28 18.69 -2.64
CA ILE A 139 17.57 18.14 -3.97
C ILE A 139 18.85 17.29 -3.95
N GLU A 140 19.93 17.80 -3.34
CA GLU A 140 21.23 17.14 -3.26
C GLU A 140 21.25 15.86 -2.40
N ARG A 141 20.21 15.59 -1.59
CA ARG A 141 20.10 14.32 -0.84
C ARG A 141 19.77 13.12 -1.73
N GLY A 142 19.20 13.36 -2.92
CA GLY A 142 18.83 12.29 -3.84
C GLY A 142 17.70 11.39 -3.35
N GLU A 143 16.91 11.84 -2.37
CA GLU A 143 15.71 11.12 -1.91
C GLU A 143 14.62 11.18 -2.98
N ARG A 144 13.90 10.08 -3.20
CA ARG A 144 12.84 10.02 -4.22
C ARG A 144 11.64 10.90 -3.87
N ASN A 145 11.29 10.94 -2.59
CA ASN A 145 10.19 11.70 -2.03
C ASN A 145 10.68 12.43 -0.78
N VAL A 146 10.27 13.67 -0.60
CA VAL A 146 10.67 14.50 0.53
C VAL A 146 9.47 14.77 1.42
N SER A 147 9.62 14.65 2.74
CA SER A 147 8.54 14.92 3.68
C SER A 147 8.08 16.38 3.62
N THR A 148 6.79 16.59 3.35
CA THR A 148 6.14 17.92 3.32
C THR A 148 6.32 18.63 4.66
N ARG A 149 6.23 17.90 5.77
CA ARG A 149 6.43 18.44 7.13
C ARG A 149 7.86 18.95 7.33
N GLU A 150 8.85 18.23 6.83
CA GLU A 150 10.24 18.63 6.93
C GLU A 150 10.54 19.88 6.11
N ILE A 151 10.02 19.95 4.88
CA ILE A 151 10.14 21.13 4.01
C ILE A 151 9.52 22.35 4.71
N LEU A 152 8.27 22.25 5.19
CA LEU A 152 7.58 23.37 5.84
C LEU A 152 8.29 23.82 7.12
N SER A 153 8.72 22.89 7.97
CA SER A 153 9.47 23.20 9.20
C SER A 153 10.80 23.88 8.89
N GLY A 154 11.51 23.40 7.87
CA GLY A 154 12.75 23.99 7.40
C GLY A 154 12.57 25.40 6.82
N LEU A 155 11.49 25.63 6.07
CA LEU A 155 11.16 26.93 5.49
C LEU A 155 10.85 27.96 6.58
N ILE A 156 10.05 27.59 7.59
CA ILE A 156 9.75 28.46 8.74
C ILE A 156 11.03 28.86 9.47
N LYS A 157 11.94 27.90 9.71
CA LYS A 157 13.24 28.18 10.36
C LYS A 157 14.10 29.12 9.52
N THR A 158 14.17 28.89 8.21
CA THR A 158 14.95 29.71 7.27
C THR A 158 14.41 31.15 7.24
N TYR A 159 13.09 31.31 7.15
CA TYR A 159 12.43 32.61 7.18
C TYR A 159 12.67 33.35 8.50
N ASN A 160 12.48 32.68 9.64
CA ASN A 160 12.71 33.29 10.95
C ASN A 160 14.16 33.75 11.13
N LYS A 161 15.13 32.99 10.61
CA LYS A 161 16.53 33.39 10.62
C LYS A 161 16.74 34.65 9.78
N ALA A 162 16.23 34.69 8.55
CA ALA A 162 16.35 35.85 7.67
C ALA A 162 15.72 37.12 8.28
N VAL A 163 14.52 37.00 8.87
CA VAL A 163 13.86 38.13 9.56
C VAL A 163 14.68 38.63 10.76
N SER A 164 15.27 37.71 11.53
CA SER A 164 16.12 38.06 12.68
C SER A 164 17.39 38.80 12.23
N GLU A 165 18.06 38.32 11.18
CA GLU A 165 19.25 38.96 10.62
C GLU A 165 18.92 40.34 10.04
N TYR A 166 17.82 40.47 9.31
CA TYR A 166 17.35 41.76 8.81
C TYR A 166 17.10 42.77 9.94
N ARG A 167 16.41 42.35 11.02
CA ARG A 167 16.15 43.22 12.18
C ARG A 167 17.44 43.71 12.85
N LYS A 168 18.45 42.86 12.94
CA LYS A 168 19.77 43.25 13.47
C LYS A 168 20.44 44.28 12.57
N ALA A 169 20.54 43.99 11.27
CA ALA A 169 21.14 44.89 10.29
C ALA A 169 20.43 46.26 10.25
N TYR A 170 19.09 46.26 10.30
CA TYR A 170 18.30 47.49 10.34
C TYR A 170 18.55 48.32 11.61
N SER A 171 18.70 47.64 12.75
CA SER A 171 19.00 48.31 14.03
C SER A 171 20.40 48.95 14.02
N GLU A 172 21.38 48.28 13.43
CA GLU A 172 22.74 48.81 13.24
C GLU A 172 22.74 49.99 12.27
N TYR A 173 22.07 49.87 11.12
CA TYR A 173 21.91 50.95 10.16
C TYR A 173 21.32 52.20 10.83
N LYS A 174 20.23 52.04 11.59
CA LYS A 174 19.58 53.15 12.29
C LYS A 174 20.52 53.82 13.30
N ARG A 175 21.33 53.04 14.02
CA ARG A 175 22.34 53.56 14.94
C ARG A 175 23.40 54.39 14.22
N TYR A 176 23.87 53.94 13.05
CA TYR A 176 24.81 54.71 12.23
C TYR A 176 24.19 55.99 11.67
N GLU A 177 22.94 55.95 11.24
CA GLU A 177 22.21 57.12 10.76
C GLU A 177 22.07 58.19 11.86
N ASP A 178 21.70 57.78 13.08
CA ASP A 178 21.57 58.68 14.22
C ASP A 178 22.92 59.30 14.60
N LEU A 179 24.01 58.53 14.58
CA LEU A 179 25.38 59.03 14.79
C LEU A 179 25.78 60.07 13.74
N TYR A 180 25.53 59.78 12.46
CA TYR A 180 25.88 60.69 11.37
C TYR A 180 25.09 62.00 11.43
N ARG A 181 23.78 61.92 11.73
CA ARG A 181 22.93 63.10 11.96
C ARG A 181 23.41 63.93 13.15
N GLY A 182 23.90 63.29 14.21
CA GLY A 182 24.53 63.97 15.35
C GLY A 182 25.78 64.75 14.93
N LEU A 183 26.71 64.10 14.24
CA LEU A 183 27.95 64.72 13.76
C LEU A 183 27.71 65.92 12.84
N LEU A 184 26.74 65.82 11.91
CA LEU A 184 26.36 66.93 11.04
C LEU A 184 25.77 68.13 11.80
N ARG A 185 25.02 67.88 12.89
CA ARG A 185 24.48 68.95 13.73
C ARG A 185 25.58 69.67 14.51
N ASP A 186 26.56 68.93 15.00
CA ASP A 186 27.67 69.50 15.77
C ASP A 186 28.62 70.31 14.87
N GLN A 187 28.90 69.84 13.65
CA GLN A 187 29.68 70.62 12.67
C GLN A 187 29.03 71.95 12.27
N ASN A 188 27.70 71.99 12.18
CA ASN A 188 26.96 73.21 11.86
C ASN A 188 26.84 74.19 13.05
N LYS A 189 27.15 73.76 14.29
CA LYS A 189 27.19 74.62 15.48
C LYS A 189 28.56 75.23 15.76
N SER A 190 29.63 74.70 15.17
CA SER A 190 31.01 75.17 15.34
C SER A 190 31.48 76.12 14.22
N ARG A 191 30.57 76.53 13.33
CA ARG A 191 30.75 77.62 12.36
C ARG A 191 29.90 78.81 12.78
#